data_AF-A0A1Y3BLF4-F1
#
_entry.id   AF-A0A1Y3BLF4-F1
#
_cell.length_a   1.000
_cell.length_b   1.000
_cell.length_c   1.000
_cell.angle_alpha   90.00
_cell.angle_beta   90.00
_cell.angle_gamma   90.00
#
_symmetry.space_group_name_H-M   'P 1'
#
loop_
_entity.id
_entity.type
_entity.pdbx_description
1 polymer ?
#
loop_
_entity_poly.entity_id
_entity_poly.type
_entity_poly.pdbx_seq_one_letter_code
_entity_poly.pdbx_strand_id
1 'polypeptide(L)'
;MFNIENGPKFLAGIQNVRVKEIGPFCFHVQRQRMIIDWPSDYDRIRFNESFHYEFIPDKSVGPLSMMIQTINHPLLVSDDNFENFKIILTTTKNS
;
A
#
# COMPACT_ATOMS: atom_id res chain seq x y z
N MET A 1 4.92 3.91 -4.42
CA MET A 1 4.63 2.54 -4.91
C MET A 1 5.88 1.96 -5.56
N PHE A 2 5.98 0.64 -5.72
CA PHE A 2 7.12 0.00 -6.40
C PHE A 2 6.64 -0.78 -7.62
N ASN A 3 7.19 -0.46 -8.78
CA ASN A 3 6.95 -1.18 -10.03
C ASN A 3 8.03 -2.22 -10.26
N ILE A 4 7.64 -3.47 -10.51
CA ILE A 4 8.56 -4.57 -10.78
C ILE A 4 9.01 -4.49 -12.25
N GLU A 5 10.31 -4.43 -12.48
CA GLU A 5 10.89 -4.30 -13.83
C GLU A 5 11.27 -5.65 -14.46
N ASN A 6 11.41 -6.70 -13.66
CA ASN A 6 11.97 -7.99 -14.11
C ASN A 6 11.18 -9.22 -13.61
N GLY A 7 9.85 -9.12 -13.54
CA GLY A 7 8.96 -10.18 -13.02
C GLY A 7 9.26 -11.58 -13.55
N PRO A 8 9.31 -11.82 -14.88
CA PRO A 8 9.59 -13.15 -15.43
C PRO A 8 10.96 -13.72 -15.02
N LYS A 9 12.00 -12.88 -14.93
CA LYS A 9 13.35 -13.31 -14.53
C LYS A 9 13.44 -13.62 -13.04
N PHE A 10 12.68 -12.88 -12.23
CA PHE A 10 12.53 -13.16 -10.81
C PHE A 10 11.82 -14.50 -10.56
N LEU A 11 10.69 -14.74 -11.25
CA LEU A 11 9.95 -16.00 -11.13
C LEU A 11 10.76 -17.22 -11.61
N ALA A 12 11.61 -17.05 -12.62
CA ALA A 12 12.50 -18.10 -13.09
C ALA A 12 13.74 -18.33 -12.19
N GLY A 13 13.90 -17.59 -11.09
CA GLY A 13 15.07 -17.68 -10.20
C GLY A 13 16.39 -17.18 -10.81
N ILE A 14 16.32 -16.45 -11.93
CA ILE A 14 17.50 -15.99 -12.69
C ILE A 14 18.06 -14.70 -12.10
N GLN A 15 17.19 -13.82 -11.58
CA GLN A 15 17.59 -12.53 -11.02
C GLN A 15 16.78 -12.20 -9.78
N ASN A 16 17.39 -11.49 -8.82
CA ASN A 16 16.64 -10.85 -7.74
C ASN A 16 15.64 -9.84 -8.31
N VAL A 17 14.56 -9.61 -7.58
CA VAL A 17 13.55 -8.62 -7.97
C VAL A 17 14.19 -7.23 -8.09
N ARG A 18 13.93 -6.57 -9.20
CA ARG A 18 14.31 -5.18 -9.45
C ARG A 18 13.04 -4.35 -9.48
N VAL A 19 13.04 -3.30 -8.67
CA VAL A 19 11.91 -2.41 -8.52
C VAL A 19 12.33 -0.97 -8.81
N LYS A 20 11.38 -0.22 -9.37
CA LYS A 20 11.47 1.22 -9.52
C LYS A 20 10.41 1.89 -8.67
N GLU A 21 10.81 2.89 -7.90
CA GLU A 21 9.86 3.70 -7.13
C GLU A 21 9.00 4.55 -8.08
N ILE A 22 7.69 4.59 -7.81
CA ILE A 22 6.72 5.45 -8.47
C ILE A 22 5.96 6.23 -7.40
N GLY A 23 6.18 7.54 -7.34
CA GLY A 23 5.53 8.46 -6.41
C GLY A 23 6.04 9.89 -6.54
N PRO A 24 5.40 10.84 -5.84
CA PRO A 24 4.29 10.62 -4.90
C PRO A 24 2.93 10.48 -5.58
N PHE A 25 1.98 9.83 -4.90
CA PHE A 25 0.54 9.98 -5.17
C PHE A 25 -0.06 10.67 -3.95
N CYS A 26 -0.56 11.88 -4.13
CA CYS A 26 -1.01 12.74 -3.04
C CYS A 26 -2.52 12.70 -2.86
N PHE A 27 -2.95 12.65 -1.60
CA PHE A 27 -4.36 12.68 -1.23
C PHE A 27 -4.59 13.71 -0.13
N HIS A 28 -5.69 14.46 -0.24
CA HIS A 28 -6.25 15.18 0.89
C HIS A 28 -7.07 14.19 1.72
N VAL A 29 -6.79 14.13 3.02
CA VAL A 29 -7.46 13.19 3.93
C VAL A 29 -8.40 13.97 4.84
N GLN A 30 -9.69 13.70 4.69
CA GLN A 30 -10.70 14.17 5.63
C GLN A 30 -10.99 13.06 6.64
N ARG A 31 -10.85 13.39 7.92
CA ARG A 31 -11.07 12.47 9.03
C ARG A 31 -12.29 12.92 9.82
N GLN A 32 -13.26 12.03 9.99
CA GLN A 32 -14.47 12.31 10.77
C GLN A 32 -14.60 11.28 11.90
N ARG A 33 -14.92 11.77 13.10
CA ARG A 33 -15.25 10.95 14.25
C ARG A 33 -16.71 11.17 14.62
N MET A 34 -17.47 10.08 14.66
CA MET A 34 -18.87 10.09 15.10
C MET A 34 -18.95 9.38 16.43
N ILE A 35 -19.27 10.11 17.48
CA ILE A 35 -19.37 9.56 18.83
C ILE A 35 -20.60 8.66 18.89
N ILE A 36 -20.38 7.43 19.32
CA ILE A 36 -21.40 6.39 19.47
C ILE A 36 -22.03 6.51 20.86
N ASP A 37 -21.19 6.74 21.88
CA ASP A 37 -21.60 6.69 23.28
C ASP A 37 -20.70 7.57 24.15
N TRP A 38 -21.34 8.23 25.11
CA TRP A 38 -20.73 8.97 26.21
C TRP A 38 -21.11 8.25 27.52
N PRO A 39 -20.32 7.26 27.94
CA PRO A 39 -20.48 6.59 29.22
C PRO A 39 -20.60 7.59 30.37
N SER A 40 -21.48 7.28 31.33
CA SER A 40 -21.82 8.16 32.46
C SER A 40 -20.66 8.41 33.43
N ASP A 41 -19.63 7.58 33.39
CA ASP A 41 -18.37 7.74 34.13
C ASP A 41 -17.40 8.70 33.43
N TYR A 42 -17.71 9.15 32.19
CA TYR A 42 -16.92 10.10 31.37
C TYR A 42 -15.44 9.73 31.16
N ASP A 43 -15.00 8.55 31.58
CA ASP A 43 -13.60 8.13 31.54
C ASP A 43 -13.15 7.72 30.12
N ARG A 44 -14.09 7.29 29.26
CA ARG A 44 -13.81 6.86 27.88
C ARG A 44 -14.96 7.20 26.95
N ILE A 45 -14.65 7.66 25.74
CA ILE A 45 -15.63 7.91 24.68
C ILE A 45 -15.52 6.78 23.65
N ARG A 46 -16.67 6.26 23.18
CA ARG A 46 -16.70 5.35 22.03
C ARG A 46 -17.08 6.14 20.78
N PHE A 47 -16.30 6.03 19.71
CA PHE A 47 -16.61 6.66 18.44
C PHE A 47 -16.29 5.74 17.27
N ASN A 48 -17.03 5.91 16.18
CA ASN A 48 -16.66 5.42 14.87
C ASN A 48 -15.81 6.46 14.17
N GLU A 49 -14.80 6.00 13.44
CA GLU A 49 -13.94 6.86 12.66
C GLU A 49 -14.06 6.51 11.18
N SER A 50 -14.22 7.53 10.35
CA SER A 50 -14.21 7.41 8.89
C SER A 50 -13.12 8.30 8.30
N PHE A 51 -12.58 7.82 7.18
CA PHE A 51 -11.59 8.53 6.38
C PHE A 51 -12.12 8.67 4.97
N HIS A 52 -12.08 9.89 4.44
CA HIS A 52 -12.35 10.18 3.04
C HIS A 52 -11.06 10.70 2.40
N TYR A 53 -10.70 10.11 1.26
CA TYR A 53 -9.46 10.41 0.55
C TYR A 53 -9.80 11.02 -0.80
N GLU A 54 -9.37 12.27 -1.02
CA GLU A 54 -9.53 12.97 -2.27
C GLU A 54 -8.16 13.07 -2.96
N PHE A 55 -8.06 12.60 -4.20
CA PHE A 55 -6.81 12.60 -4.95
C PHE A 55 -6.42 14.01 -5.38
N ILE A 56 -5.13 14.36 -5.30
CA ILE A 56 -4.58 15.65 -5.73
C ILE A 56 -3.69 15.43 -6.97
N PRO A 57 -4.23 15.59 -8.20
CA PRO A 57 -3.51 15.31 -9.43
C PRO A 57 -2.24 16.15 -9.57
N ASP A 58 -2.32 17.45 -9.28
CA ASP A 58 -1.23 18.41 -9.51
C ASP A 58 -0.02 18.20 -8.60
N LYS A 59 -0.19 17.46 -7.50
CA LYS A 59 0.90 17.11 -6.56
C LYS A 59 1.37 15.67 -6.74
N SER A 60 0.81 14.96 -7.71
CA SER A 60 1.08 13.54 -7.93
C SER A 60 1.94 13.32 -9.19
N VAL A 61 2.70 12.23 -9.19
CA VAL A 61 3.57 11.85 -10.31
C VAL A 61 2.80 11.47 -11.58
N GLY A 62 1.52 11.11 -11.44
CA GLY A 62 0.66 10.71 -12.54
C GLY A 62 -0.77 10.44 -12.08
N PRO A 63 -1.69 10.12 -13.01
CA PRO A 63 -3.08 9.84 -12.70
C PRO A 63 -3.25 8.50 -11.97
N LEU A 64 -4.38 8.31 -11.26
CA LEU A 64 -4.72 7.03 -10.62
C LEU A 64 -4.91 5.86 -11.60
N SER A 65 -5.13 6.15 -12.88
CA SER A 65 -5.24 5.14 -13.95
C SER A 65 -3.87 4.62 -14.45
N MET A 66 -2.76 5.13 -13.90
CA MET A 66 -1.43 4.67 -14.26
C MET A 66 -1.26 3.18 -13.95
N MET A 67 -0.72 2.42 -14.91
CA MET A 67 -0.45 1.00 -14.71
C MET A 67 0.81 0.78 -13.89
N ILE A 68 0.74 -0.16 -12.96
CA ILE A 68 1.86 -0.59 -12.13
C ILE A 68 1.90 -2.11 -12.13
N GLN A 69 3.05 -2.68 -12.49
CA GLN A 69 3.31 -4.10 -12.38
C GLN A 69 3.77 -4.41 -10.95
N THR A 70 2.98 -5.19 -10.21
CA THR A 70 3.25 -5.56 -8.82
C THR A 70 2.89 -7.03 -8.58
N ILE A 71 3.12 -7.50 -7.36
CA ILE A 71 2.75 -8.85 -6.92
C ILE A 71 1.22 -9.04 -6.98
N ASN A 72 0.79 -10.27 -7.25
CA ASN A 72 -0.64 -10.62 -7.21
C ASN A 72 -1.08 -10.88 -5.76
N HIS A 73 -1.36 -9.80 -5.03
CA HIS A 73 -1.66 -9.85 -3.60
C HIS A 73 -2.82 -10.79 -3.21
N PRO A 74 -3.98 -10.83 -3.92
CA PRO A 74 -5.04 -11.78 -3.59
C PRO A 74 -4.58 -13.24 -3.61
N LEU A 75 -3.76 -13.66 -4.59
CA LEU A 75 -3.21 -15.01 -4.63
C LEU A 75 -2.26 -15.30 -3.48
N LEU A 76 -1.53 -14.29 -3.00
CA LEU A 76 -0.62 -14.44 -1.86
C LEU A 76 -1.36 -14.56 -0.52
N VAL A 77 -2.56 -14.01 -0.40
CA VAL A 77 -3.30 -14.05 0.88
C VAL A 77 -4.19 -15.29 0.99
N SER A 78 -4.61 -15.86 -0.14
CA SER A 78 -5.50 -17.03 -0.17
C SER A 78 -4.83 -18.37 0.13
N ASP A 79 -3.51 -18.41 0.25
CA ASP A 79 -2.76 -19.63 0.50
C ASP A 79 -2.34 -19.68 1.98
N ASP A 80 -3.03 -20.51 2.77
CA ASP A 80 -2.84 -20.67 4.22
C ASP A 80 -1.40 -21.12 4.61
N ASN A 81 -0.53 -21.47 3.65
CA ASN A 81 0.88 -21.84 3.86
C ASN A 81 1.88 -20.68 3.64
N PHE A 82 1.43 -19.41 3.66
CA PHE A 82 2.27 -18.25 3.36
C PHE A 82 3.41 -17.95 4.35
N GLU A 83 3.56 -18.73 5.43
CA GLU A 83 4.68 -18.57 6.37
C GLU A 83 6.07 -18.76 5.71
N ASN A 84 6.14 -19.37 4.53
CA ASN A 84 7.41 -19.64 3.84
C ASN A 84 7.79 -18.64 2.72
N PHE A 85 6.93 -17.69 2.35
CA PHE A 85 7.23 -16.71 1.28
C PHE A 85 7.70 -15.37 1.83
N LYS A 86 8.96 -15.31 2.27
CA LYS A 86 9.63 -14.05 2.63
C LYS A 86 10.12 -13.34 1.38
N ILE A 87 9.31 -12.46 0.80
CA ILE A 87 9.77 -11.54 -0.25
C ILE A 87 10.66 -10.47 0.39
N ILE A 88 11.97 -10.68 0.36
CA ILE A 88 12.96 -9.69 0.81
C ILE A 88 13.17 -8.69 -0.32
N LEU A 89 12.61 -7.49 -0.17
CA LEU A 89 12.86 -6.36 -1.05
C LEU A 89 14.15 -5.67 -0.59
N THR A 90 15.27 -5.92 -1.28
CA THR A 90 16.54 -5.21 -1.03
C THR A 90 16.67 -4.04 -2.00
N THR A 91 16.70 -2.81 -1.49
CA THR A 91 17.00 -1.62 -2.30
C THR A 91 18.51 -1.40 -2.35
N THR A 92 19.12 -1.54 -3.52
CA THR A 92 20.48 -1.00 -3.76
C THR A 92 20.38 0.45 -4.19
N LYS A 93 20.89 1.35 -3.35
CA LYS A 93 21.07 2.77 -3.68
C LYS A 93 22.24 2.86 -4.67
N ASN A 94 21.95 3.13 -5.94
CA ASN A 94 23.00 3.48 -6.89
C ASN A 94 23.51 4.89 -6.56
N SER A 95 24.81 4.95 -6.27
CA SER A 95 25.64 6.13 -5.99
C SER A 95 25.63 7.18 -7.10
#